data_AF-A0A5N9B4K6-F1
#
_entry.id   AF-A0A5N9B4K6-F1
#
_cell.length_a   1.000
_cell.length_b   1.000
_cell.length_c   1.000
_cell.angle_alpha   90.00
_cell.angle_beta   90.00
_cell.angle_gamma   90.00
#
_symmetry.space_group_name_H-M   'P 1'
#
loop_
_entity.id
_entity.type
_entity.pdbx_description
1 polymer ?
#
loop_
_entity_poly.entity_id
_entity_poly.type
_entity_poly.pdbx_seq_one_letter_code
_entity_poly.pdbx_strand_id
1 'polypeptide(L)'
;VDFPGKTACCGFPIVTINEKASLKMVGNHTSTAKDLGASAMVTPCPLCHLNLDQYQDRAAWMMEREIDLPIIHVPQLVGLALGLDPEELKINKHVISTKKLLTEISLKP
;
A
#
# COMPACT_ATOMS: atom_id res chain seq x y z
N VAL A 1 -0.01 0.82 13.34
CA VAL A 1 -1.22 0.19 13.92
C VAL A 1 -1.00 -1.31 14.02
N ASP A 2 -1.52 -1.97 15.06
CA ASP A 2 -1.49 -3.44 15.15
C ASP A 2 -2.74 -4.02 14.48
N PHE A 3 -2.59 -5.06 13.64
CA PHE A 3 -3.72 -5.65 12.91
C PHE A 3 -3.51 -7.14 12.60
N PRO A 4 -4.58 -7.95 12.47
CA PRO A 4 -4.50 -9.41 12.28
C PRO A 4 -3.72 -9.89 11.04
N GLY A 5 -3.54 -9.04 10.03
CA GLY A 5 -2.83 -9.37 8.78
C GLY A 5 -1.35 -8.97 8.74
N LYS A 6 -0.79 -8.38 9.81
CA LYS A 6 0.54 -7.72 9.77
C LYS A 6 1.71 -8.62 9.37
N THR A 7 1.62 -9.91 9.67
CA THR A 7 2.64 -10.92 9.34
C THR A 7 2.17 -11.91 8.28
N ALA A 8 0.99 -11.70 7.71
CA ALA A 8 0.45 -12.56 6.67
C ALA A 8 1.07 -12.25 5.30
N CYS A 9 1.04 -13.23 4.40
CA CYS A 9 1.47 -13.03 3.02
C CYS A 9 0.56 -12.00 2.31
N CYS A 10 1.15 -11.19 1.42
CA CYS A 10 0.42 -10.20 0.63
C CYS A 10 -0.41 -10.82 -0.51
N GLY A 11 -0.13 -12.08 -0.89
CA GLY A 11 -0.83 -12.78 -1.97
C GLY A 11 -0.14 -12.75 -3.34
N PHE A 12 0.98 -12.03 -3.51
CA PHE A 12 1.63 -11.89 -4.82
C PHE A 12 1.93 -13.22 -5.54
N PRO A 13 2.53 -14.25 -4.90
CA PRO A 13 2.92 -15.46 -5.62
C PRO A 13 1.78 -16.24 -6.26
N ILE A 14 0.54 -16.01 -5.82
CA ILE A 14 -0.65 -16.71 -6.33
C ILE A 14 -1.50 -15.85 -7.25
N VAL A 15 -1.15 -14.59 -7.50
CA VAL A 15 -2.03 -13.66 -8.24
C VAL A 15 -2.39 -14.13 -9.65
N THR A 16 -1.46 -14.82 -10.32
CA THR A 16 -1.68 -15.34 -11.68
C THR A 16 -2.42 -16.68 -11.73
N ILE A 17 -2.43 -17.44 -10.63
CA ILE A 17 -3.00 -18.79 -10.55
C ILE A 17 -4.35 -18.78 -9.85
N ASN A 18 -4.47 -17.99 -8.79
CA ASN A 18 -5.68 -17.81 -8.00
C ASN A 18 -5.84 -16.33 -7.64
N GLU A 19 -6.18 -15.57 -8.66
CA GLU A 19 -6.33 -14.12 -8.56
C GLU A 19 -7.34 -13.71 -7.50
N LYS A 20 -8.51 -14.38 -7.44
CA LYS A 20 -9.55 -14.09 -6.46
C LYS A 20 -9.05 -14.19 -5.03
N ALA A 21 -8.25 -15.20 -4.71
CA ALA A 21 -7.65 -15.33 -3.39
C ALA A 21 -6.60 -14.24 -3.12
N SER A 22 -5.77 -13.88 -4.11
CA SER A 22 -4.82 -12.78 -4.01
C SER A 22 -5.53 -11.44 -3.73
N LEU A 23 -6.54 -11.09 -4.53
CA LEU A 23 -7.32 -9.86 -4.37
C LEU A 23 -8.01 -9.80 -3.00
N LYS A 24 -8.47 -10.94 -2.48
CA LYS A 24 -9.09 -11.00 -1.15
C LYS A 24 -8.07 -10.70 -0.05
N MET A 25 -6.83 -11.20 -0.20
CA MET A 25 -5.75 -10.87 0.71
C MET A 25 -5.37 -9.39 0.65
N VAL A 26 -5.20 -8.83 -0.55
CA VAL A 26 -4.95 -7.40 -0.75
C VAL A 26 -6.01 -6.57 -0.03
N GLY A 27 -7.28 -6.81 -0.37
CA GLY A 27 -8.40 -6.09 0.18
C GLY A 27 -8.50 -6.19 1.70
N ASN A 28 -8.37 -7.40 2.26
CA ASN A 28 -8.39 -7.59 3.72
C ASN A 28 -7.27 -6.82 4.41
N HIS A 29 -6.03 -6.89 3.91
CA HIS A 29 -4.89 -6.26 4.56
C HIS A 29 -4.97 -4.74 4.53
N THR A 30 -5.27 -4.17 3.35
CA THR A 30 -5.29 -2.72 3.16
C THR A 30 -6.53 -2.09 3.80
N SER A 31 -7.71 -2.69 3.66
CA SER A 31 -8.93 -2.18 4.32
C SER A 31 -8.84 -2.26 5.84
N THR A 32 -8.38 -3.38 6.40
CA THR A 32 -8.26 -3.52 7.87
C THR A 32 -7.25 -2.52 8.44
N ALA A 33 -6.10 -2.34 7.79
CA ALA A 33 -5.11 -1.36 8.23
C ALA A 33 -5.67 0.08 8.17
N LYS A 34 -6.40 0.42 7.10
CA LYS A 34 -7.06 1.74 6.96
C LYS A 34 -8.14 1.95 8.02
N ASP A 35 -8.99 0.96 8.27
CA ASP A 35 -10.07 1.04 9.26
C ASP A 35 -9.54 1.25 10.68
N LEU A 36 -8.31 0.78 10.95
CA LEU A 36 -7.60 1.01 12.20
C LEU A 36 -6.81 2.33 12.25
N GLY A 37 -6.96 3.19 11.23
CA GLY A 37 -6.37 4.53 11.19
C GLY A 37 -4.94 4.59 10.63
N ALA A 38 -4.50 3.61 9.84
CA ALA A 38 -3.22 3.74 9.14
C ALA A 38 -3.29 4.81 8.03
N SER A 39 -2.35 5.76 8.02
CA SER A 39 -2.16 6.70 6.90
C SER A 39 -1.51 6.07 5.68
N ALA A 40 -0.73 5.00 5.88
CA ALA A 40 -0.06 4.25 4.83
C ALA A 40 0.34 2.84 5.33
N MET A 41 0.61 1.93 4.40
CA MET A 41 1.23 0.63 4.68
C MET A 41 2.66 0.60 4.14
N VAL A 42 3.61 0.19 4.98
CA VAL A 42 5.03 0.13 4.61
C VAL A 42 5.40 -1.32 4.34
N THR A 43 6.00 -1.59 3.18
CA THR A 43 6.33 -2.95 2.72
C THR A 43 7.83 -3.14 2.58
N PRO A 44 8.40 -4.25 3.10
CA PRO A 44 9.84 -4.53 2.98
C PRO A 44 10.22 -5.24 1.67
N CYS A 45 9.26 -5.59 0.83
CA CYS A 45 9.46 -6.39 -0.38
C CYS A 45 8.85 -5.67 -1.60
N PRO A 46 9.58 -5.50 -2.72
CA PRO A 46 9.05 -4.90 -3.94
C PRO A 46 7.81 -5.60 -4.49
N LEU A 47 7.72 -6.93 -4.34
CA LEU A 47 6.57 -7.70 -4.78
C LEU A 47 5.34 -7.50 -3.88
N CYS A 48 5.56 -7.28 -2.58
CA CYS A 48 4.47 -6.88 -1.68
C CYS A 48 3.95 -5.48 -2.04
N HIS A 49 4.86 -4.55 -2.32
CA HIS A 49 4.50 -3.22 -2.80
C HIS A 49 3.63 -3.32 -4.05
N LEU A 50 4.13 -4.01 -5.08
CA LEU A 50 3.42 -4.20 -6.35
C LEU A 50 2.04 -4.80 -6.13
N ASN A 51 1.91 -5.87 -5.33
CA ASN A 51 0.61 -6.51 -5.15
C ASN A 51 -0.40 -5.63 -4.40
N LEU A 52 0.03 -4.97 -3.33
CA LEU A 52 -0.85 -4.19 -2.46
C LEU A 52 -1.21 -2.83 -3.06
N ASP A 53 -0.34 -2.26 -3.91
CA ASP A 53 -0.57 -1.00 -4.61
C ASP A 53 -1.39 -1.25 -5.89
N GLN A 54 -0.90 -2.07 -6.80
CA GLN A 54 -1.47 -2.21 -8.14
C GLN A 54 -2.85 -2.87 -8.17
N TYR A 55 -3.13 -3.77 -7.23
CA TYR A 55 -4.40 -4.50 -7.20
C TYR A 55 -5.42 -3.93 -6.21
N GLN A 56 -5.12 -2.80 -5.56
CA GLN A 56 -6.01 -2.24 -4.55
C GLN A 56 -7.36 -1.82 -5.13
N ASP A 57 -7.40 -1.24 -6.33
CA ASP A 57 -8.65 -0.85 -7.02
C ASP A 57 -9.53 -2.06 -7.33
N ARG A 58 -8.90 -3.16 -7.77
CA ARG A 58 -9.61 -4.40 -8.08
C ARG A 58 -10.11 -5.09 -6.82
N ALA A 59 -9.33 -5.04 -5.74
CA ALA A 59 -9.75 -5.52 -4.44
C ALA A 59 -10.91 -4.67 -3.87
N ALA A 60 -10.83 -3.35 -3.99
CA ALA A 60 -11.88 -2.40 -3.62
C ALA A 60 -13.20 -2.70 -4.36
N TRP A 61 -13.14 -2.89 -5.69
CA TRP A 61 -14.30 -3.28 -6.49
C TRP A 61 -14.91 -4.61 -6.02
N MET A 62 -14.08 -5.63 -5.77
CA MET A 62 -14.55 -6.94 -5.29
C MET A 62 -15.17 -6.88 -3.88
N MET A 63 -14.76 -5.92 -3.05
CA MET A 63 -15.27 -5.72 -1.69
C MET A 63 -16.40 -4.69 -1.62
N GLU A 64 -16.78 -4.08 -2.74
CA GLU A 64 -17.79 -3.01 -2.82
C GLU A 64 -17.50 -1.83 -1.86
N ARG A 65 -16.21 -1.47 -1.70
CA ARG A 65 -15.79 -0.34 -0.85
C ARG A 65 -14.52 0.32 -1.33
N GLU A 66 -14.34 1.58 -1.00
CA GLU A 66 -13.09 2.30 -1.22
C GLU A 66 -12.02 1.85 -0.20
N ILE A 67 -10.78 1.69 -0.67
CA ILE A 67 -9.62 1.41 0.18
C ILE A 67 -8.58 2.51 0.10
N ASP A 68 -8.03 2.86 -1.06
CA ASP A 68 -7.14 4.04 -1.23
C ASP A 68 -6.13 4.26 -0.08
N LEU A 69 -5.44 3.19 0.32
CA LEU A 69 -4.40 3.20 1.36
C LEU A 69 -3.04 3.26 0.66
N PRO A 70 -2.28 4.36 0.80
CA PRO A 70 -0.96 4.48 0.20
C PRO A 70 -0.01 3.35 0.62
N ILE A 71 0.70 2.76 -0.34
CA ILE A 71 1.68 1.70 -0.09
C ILE A 71 3.08 2.26 -0.32
N ILE A 72 3.92 2.25 0.71
CA ILE A 72 5.29 2.78 0.64
C ILE A 72 6.29 1.63 0.75
N HIS A 73 7.32 1.61 -0.08
CA HIS A 73 8.41 0.65 0.10
C HIS A 73 9.38 1.15 1.19
N VAL A 74 9.91 0.26 2.04
CA VAL A 74 10.81 0.64 3.16
C VAL A 74 11.92 1.62 2.74
N PRO A 75 12.67 1.43 1.64
CA PRO A 75 13.69 2.38 1.22
C PRO A 75 13.15 3.78 0.89
N GLN A 76 11.92 3.88 0.37
CA GLN A 76 11.27 5.17 0.11
C GLN A 76 10.95 5.88 1.42
N LEU A 77 10.42 5.16 2.42
CA LEU A 77 10.17 5.74 3.73
C LEU A 77 11.46 6.23 4.41
N VAL A 78 12.52 5.41 4.34
CA VAL A 78 13.84 5.79 4.86
C VAL A 78 14.38 7.01 4.12
N GLY A 79 14.26 7.05 2.79
CA GLY A 79 14.65 8.20 1.98
C GLY A 79 13.93 9.49 2.40
N LEU A 80 12.61 9.44 2.56
CA LEU A 80 11.82 10.58 3.05
C LEU A 80 12.28 11.04 4.43
N ALA A 81 12.55 10.09 5.35
CA ALA A 81 13.03 10.40 6.69
C ALA A 81 14.43 11.04 6.70
N LEU A 82 15.25 10.74 5.68
CA LEU A 82 16.56 11.35 5.47
C LEU A 82 16.51 12.68 4.70
N GLY A 83 15.31 13.16 4.33
CA GLY A 83 15.12 14.42 3.62
C GLY A 83 15.34 14.33 2.12
N LEU A 84 15.29 13.14 1.51
CA LEU A 84 15.27 13.00 0.05
C LEU A 84 13.94 13.50 -0.52
N ASP A 85 14.02 14.05 -1.72
CA ASP A 85 12.85 14.61 -2.40
C ASP A 85 11.85 13.51 -2.82
N PRO A 86 10.53 13.68 -2.59
CA PRO A 86 9.52 12.70 -2.97
C PRO A 86 9.49 12.36 -4.47
N GLU A 87 9.83 13.32 -5.34
CA GLU A 87 9.91 13.15 -6.79
C GLU A 87 11.16 12.37 -7.21
N GLU A 88 12.27 12.51 -6.50
CA GLU A 88 13.46 11.66 -6.67
C GLU A 88 13.17 10.21 -6.30
N LEU A 89 12.42 10.00 -5.21
CA LEU A 89 11.97 8.69 -4.75
C LEU A 89 10.85 8.06 -5.60
N LYS A 90 10.36 8.79 -6.61
CA LYS A 90 9.29 8.39 -7.53
C LYS A 90 8.00 7.97 -6.83
N ILE A 91 7.70 8.56 -5.68
CA ILE A 91 6.50 8.26 -4.88
C ILE A 91 5.22 8.76 -5.58
N ASN A 92 5.36 9.73 -6.49
CA ASN A 92 4.32 10.20 -7.39
C ASN A 92 3.96 9.22 -8.54
N LYS A 93 4.66 8.07 -8.63
CA LYS A 93 4.40 7.03 -9.64
C LYS A 93 3.63 5.82 -9.11
N HIS A 94 3.27 5.82 -7.83
CA HIS A 94 2.42 4.78 -7.24
C HIS A 94 1.05 4.76 -7.91
N VAL A 95 0.42 3.58 -7.96
CA VAL A 95 -0.94 3.41 -8.48
C VAL A 95 -1.93 4.10 -7.54
N ILE A 96 -1.79 3.84 -6.24
CA ILE A 96 -2.58 4.51 -5.20
C ILE A 96 -1.95 5.85 -4.86
N SER A 97 -2.77 6.91 -4.78
CA SER A 97 -2.25 8.26 -4.64
C SER A 97 -1.60 8.49 -3.28
N THR A 98 -0.37 8.99 -3.28
CA THR A 98 0.41 9.29 -2.07
C THR A 98 0.29 10.75 -1.62
N LYS A 99 -0.45 11.59 -2.35
CA LYS A 99 -0.55 13.04 -2.09
C LYS A 99 -1.07 13.35 -0.69
N LYS A 100 -2.08 12.60 -0.25
CA LYS A 100 -2.66 12.75 1.10
C LYS A 100 -1.61 12.46 2.17
N LEU A 101 -0.88 11.35 2.02
CA LEU A 101 0.21 10.99 2.93
C LEU A 101 1.29 12.07 2.98
N LEU A 102 1.76 12.55 1.81
CA LEU A 102 2.80 13.58 1.74
C LEU A 102 2.36 14.88 2.43
N THR A 103 1.09 15.27 2.24
CA THR A 103 0.50 16.43 2.92
C THR A 103 0.46 16.23 4.45
N GLU A 104 0.05 15.05 4.93
CA GLU A 104 0.00 14.72 6.36
C GLU A 104 1.39 14.80 7.03
N ILE A 105 2.44 14.40 6.32
CA ILE A 105 3.82 14.46 6.82
C ILE A 105 4.54 15.77 6.45
N SER A 106 3.80 16.80 6.04
CA SER A 106 4.31 18.13 5.71
C SER A 106 5.38 18.18 4.61
N LEU A 107 5.37 17.22 3.70
CA LEU A 107 6.22 17.20 2.51
C LEU A 107 5.43 17.73 1.30
N LYS A 108 6.14 18.44 0.41
CA LYS A 108 5.52 18.91 -0.84
C LYS A 108 5.13 17.68 -1.69
N PRO A 109 3.85 17.58 -2.12
CA PRO A 109 3.34 16.44 -2.87
C PRO A 109 3.83 16.39 -4.32
#